data_AF-A0A2E3V3M6-F1
#
_entry.id   AF-A0A2E3V3M6-F1
#
_cell.length_a   1.000
_cell.length_b   1.000
_cell.length_c   1.000
_cell.angle_alpha   90.00
_cell.angle_beta   90.00
_cell.angle_gamma   90.00
#
_symmetry.space_group_name_H-M   'P 1'
#
loop_
_entity.id
_entity.type
_entity.pdbx_description
1 polymer ?
#
loop_
_entity_poly.entity_id
_entity_poly.type
_entity_poly.pdbx_seq_one_letter_code
_entity_poly.pdbx_strand_id
1 'polypeptide(L)' 'MSIFLSYGLGIVTLVLSWFLLKDLLLASIVVFTSSSIFLYFQGPNAIAFSLCLSNGWIILNTIIDKLFPVN' A
#
# COMPACT_ATOMS: atom_id res chain seq x y z
N MET A 1 6.94 3.13 20.50
CA MET A 1 8.08 3.07 19.56
C MET A 1 8.12 4.36 18.76
N SER A 2 9.30 4.92 18.50
CA SER A 2 9.43 6.26 17.93
C SER A 2 8.86 6.33 16.52
N ILE A 3 8.05 7.36 16.28
CA ILE A 3 7.36 7.67 15.02
C ILE A 3 8.34 7.67 13.83
N PHE A 4 9.58 8.16 14.05
CA PHE A 4 10.66 8.12 13.06
C PHE A 4 11.03 6.72 12.58
N LEU A 5 11.04 5.74 13.49
CA LEU A 5 11.37 4.35 13.17
C LEU A 5 10.27 3.71 12.30
N SER A 6 9.00 4.05 12.56
CA SER A 6 7.87 3.63 11.75
C SER A 6 7.88 4.24 10.35
N TYR A 7 8.15 5.55 10.22
CA TYR A 7 8.25 6.19 8.90
C TYR A 7 9.44 5.67 8.11
N GLY A 8 10.60 5.47 8.76
CA GLY A 8 11.78 4.89 8.12
C GLY A 8 11.51 3.49 7.59
N LEU A 9 10.88 2.62 8.40
CA LEU A 9 10.50 1.27 7.96
C LEU A 9 9.46 1.29 6.84
N GLY A 10 8.48 2.20 6.87
CA GLY A 10 7.49 2.35 5.80
C GLY A 10 8.08 2.78 4.46
N ILE A 11 9.09 3.66 4.47
CA ILE A 11 9.81 4.08 3.26
C ILE A 11 10.67 2.93 2.74
N VAL A 12 11.36 2.21 3.62
CA VAL A 12 12.18 1.06 3.25
C VAL A 12 11.33 -0.07 2.65
N THR A 13 10.15 -0.34 3.20
CA THR A 13 9.23 -1.34 2.62
C THR A 13 8.64 -0.89 1.30
N LEU A 14 8.35 0.40 1.11
CA LEU A 14 7.93 0.94 -0.19
C LEU A 14 9.02 0.82 -1.26
N VAL A 15 10.27 1.15 -0.91
CA VAL A 15 11.42 1.04 -1.81
C VAL A 15 11.74 -0.43 -2.13
N LEU A 16 11.66 -1.31 -1.15
CA LEU A 16 11.81 -2.76 -1.36
C LEU A 16 10.67 -3.32 -2.21
N SER A 17 9.43 -2.90 -1.97
CA SER A 17 8.27 -3.31 -2.78
C SER A 17 8.44 -2.89 -4.24
N TRP A 18 8.94 -1.67 -4.49
CA TRP A 18 9.26 -1.16 -5.82
C TRP A 18 10.34 -1.99 -6.54
N PHE A 19 11.36 -2.46 -5.81
CA PHE A 19 12.44 -3.26 -6.38
C PHE A 19 12.11 -4.75 -6.55
N LEU A 20 11.30 -5.33 -5.64
CA LEU A 20 11.02 -6.77 -5.63
C LEU A 20 9.80 -7.15 -6.47
N LEU A 21 8.79 -6.29 -6.57
CA LEU A 21 7.56 -6.60 -7.28
C LEU A 21 7.51 -5.85 -8.61
N LYS A 22 8.01 -6.54 -9.65
CA LYS A 22 7.86 -6.17 -11.06
C LYS A 22 6.40 -5.92 -11.46
N ASP A 23 5.44 -6.46 -10.70
CA ASP A 23 4.01 -6.21 -10.79
C ASP A 23 3.50 -5.33 -9.64
N LEU A 24 3.48 -4.01 -9.88
CA LEU A 24 2.97 -2.98 -8.97
C LEU A 24 1.56 -3.32 -8.43
N LEU A 25 0.71 -3.92 -9.27
CA LEU A 25 -0.66 -4.29 -8.94
C LEU A 25 -0.74 -5.35 -7.83
N LEU A 26 0.08 -6.39 -7.94
CA LEU A 26 0.07 -7.50 -6.99
C LEU A 26 0.65 -7.06 -5.64
N ALA A 27 1.68 -6.22 -5.66
CA ALA A 27 2.23 -5.57 -4.47
C ALA A 27 1.18 -4.74 -3.74
N SER A 28 0.46 -3.89 -4.49
CA SER A 28 -0.57 -3.00 -3.96
C SER A 28 -1.69 -3.79 -3.28
N ILE A 29 -2.13 -4.90 -3.87
CA ILE A 29 -3.16 -5.79 -3.30
C ILE A 29 -2.69 -6.42 -1.99
N VAL A 30 -1.44 -6.89 -1.92
CA VAL A 30 -0.88 -7.50 -0.71
C VAL A 30 -0.75 -6.47 0.43
N VAL A 31 -0.29 -5.26 0.12
CA VAL A 31 -0.18 -4.19 1.12
C VAL A 31 -1.56 -3.70 1.56
N PHE A 32 -2.53 -3.60 0.64
CA PHE A 32 -3.91 -3.23 0.97
C PHE A 32 -4.59 -4.25 1.89
N THR A 33 -4.45 -5.54 1.59
CA THR A 33 -5.06 -6.62 2.39
C THR A 33 -4.41 -6.73 3.77
N SER A 34 -3.08 -6.72 3.84
CA SER A 34 -2.35 -6.79 5.12
C SER A 34 -2.61 -5.58 6.01
N SER A 35 -2.62 -4.36 5.45
CA SER A 35 -2.94 -3.14 6.21
C SER A 35 -4.40 -3.10 6.69
N SER A 36 -5.34 -3.60 5.89
CA SER A 36 -6.76 -3.69 6.27
C SER A 36 -6.99 -4.72 7.39
N ILE A 37 -6.35 -5.88 7.31
CA ILE A 37 -6.38 -6.90 8.37
C ILE A 37 -5.79 -6.33 9.66
N PHE A 38 -4.66 -5.62 9.55
CA PHE A 38 -4.01 -5.00 10.69
C PHE A 38 -4.88 -3.92 11.37
N LEU A 39 -5.55 -3.08 10.59
CA LEU A 39 -6.52 -2.10 11.13
C LEU A 39 -7.70 -2.77 11.82
N TYR A 40 -8.17 -3.90 11.29
CA TYR A 40 -9.28 -4.66 11.89
C TYR A 40 -8.90 -5.23 13.26
N PHE A 41 -7.69 -5.78 13.42
CA PHE A 41 -7.26 -6.40 14.68
C PHE A 41 -6.68 -5.42 15.70
N GLN A 42 -5.90 -4.42 15.25
CA GLN A 42 -5.15 -3.54 16.15
C GLN A 42 -5.86 -2.20 16.40
N GLY A 43 -6.90 -1.88 15.63
CA GLY A 43 -7.66 -0.64 15.75
C GLY A 43 -7.01 0.54 15.01
N PRO A 44 -7.35 1.80 15.38
CA PRO A 44 -7.00 2.97 14.61
C PRO A 44 -5.48 3.23 14.63
N ASN A 45 -4.83 2.95 13.52
CA ASN A 45 -3.42 3.22 13.29
C ASN A 45 -3.25 4.07 12.03
N ALA A 46 -2.75 5.30 12.20
CA ALA A 46 -2.60 6.27 11.11
C ALA A 46 -1.74 5.75 9.95
N ILE A 47 -0.72 4.95 10.25
CA ILE A 47 0.21 4.42 9.26
C ILE A 47 -0.50 3.33 8.44
N ALA A 48 -1.11 2.37 9.10
CA ALA A 48 -1.85 1.30 8.41
C ALA A 48 -3.04 1.86 7.61
N PHE A 49 -3.71 2.89 8.12
CA PHE A 49 -4.77 3.60 7.41
C PHE A 49 -4.26 4.32 6.17
N SER A 50 -3.13 5.03 6.28
CA SER A 50 -2.51 5.71 5.13
C SER A 50 -2.07 4.72 4.05
N LEU A 51 -1.54 3.55 4.44
CA LEU A 51 -1.15 2.48 3.53
C LEU A 51 -2.38 1.84 2.86
N CYS A 52 -3.47 1.65 3.60
CA CYS A 52 -4.71 1.13 3.03
C CYS A 52 -5.28 2.11 1.97
N LEU A 53 -5.37 3.41 2.29
CA LEU A 53 -5.87 4.41 1.34
C LEU A 53 -4.98 4.55 0.09
N SER A 54 -3.66 4.65 0.27
CA SER A 54 -2.75 4.85 -0.86
C SER A 54 -2.71 3.65 -1.81
N ASN A 55 -2.67 2.43 -1.26
CA ASN A 55 -2.70 1.22 -2.08
C ASN A 55 -4.08 0.97 -2.71
N GLY A 56 -5.16 1.32 -2.01
CA GLY A 56 -6.51 1.29 -2.58
C GLY A 56 -6.65 2.23 -3.79
N TRP A 57 -6.08 3.43 -3.71
CA TRP A 57 -6.05 4.38 -4.82
C TRP A 57 -5.23 3.88 -6.02
N ILE A 58 -4.06 3.27 -5.77
CA ILE A 58 -3.22 2.69 -6.83
C ILE A 58 -3.94 1.53 -7.52
N ILE A 59 -4.61 0.66 -6.77
CA ILE A 59 -5.43 -0.43 -7.33
C ILE A 59 -6.56 0.14 -8.20
N LEU A 60 -7.25 1.18 -7.71
CA LEU A 60 -8.33 1.81 -8.47
C LEU A 60 -7.82 2.40 -9.79
N ASN A 61 -6.72 3.16 -9.76
CA ASN A 61 -6.14 3.77 -10.97
C ASN A 61 -5.64 2.71 -11.95
N THR A 62 -4.95 1.68 -11.47
CA THR A 62 -4.50 0.59 -12.35
C THR A 62 -5.65 -0.21 -12.96
N ILE A 63 -6.80 -0.31 -12.28
CA ILE A 63 -8.02 -0.88 -12.85
C ILE A 63 -8.62 0.07 -13.89
N ILE A 64 -8.69 1.37 -13.61
CA ILE A 64 -9.20 2.38 -14.55
C ILE A 64 -8.35 2.42 -15.82
N ASP A 65 -7.01 2.45 -15.71
CA ASP A 65 -6.09 2.44 -16.85
C ASP A 65 -6.28 1.19 -17.72
N LYS A 66 -6.63 0.05 -17.12
CA LYS A 66 -6.94 -1.19 -17.85
C LYS A 66 -8.31 -1.16 -18.50
N LEU A 67 -9.31 -0.52 -17.89
CA LEU A 67 -10.68 -0.46 -18.39
C LEU A 67 -10.87 0.62 -19.46
N PHE A 68 -10.19 1.75 -19.30
CA PHE A 68 -10.21 2.88 -20.21
C PHE A 68 -8.78 3.25 -20.57
N PRO A 69 -8.12 2.46 -21.44
CA PRO A 69 -6.81 2.82 -21.95
C PRO A 69 -6.96 4.11 -22.76
N VAL A 70 -6.54 5.24 -22.17
CA VAL A 70 -6.46 6.52 -22.88
C VAL A 70 -5.21 6.43 -23.75
N ASN A 71 -5.43 5.97 -24.98
CA ASN A 71 -4.43 5.96 -26.04
C ASN A 71 -4.05 7.40 -26.44
#